data_AF-A0A2A2WKE0-F1
#
_entry.id   AF-A0A2A2WKE0-F1
#
_cell.length_a   1.000
_cell.length_b   1.000
_cell.length_c   1.000
_cell.angle_alpha   90.00
_cell.angle_beta   90.00
_cell.angle_gamma   90.00
#
_symmetry.space_group_name_H-M   'P 1'
#
loop_
_entity.id
_entity.type
_entity.pdbx_description
1 polymer ?
#
loop_
_entity_poly.entity_id
_entity_poly.type
_entity_poly.pdbx_seq_one_letter_code
_entity_poly.pdbx_strand_id
1 'polypeptide(L)' 'LGTAGDNRADYLTRRHSANSPLGDTRGPAGLSRAIAEAIRTAIAADEPAHTIDHRIDDAIATGQPWSLW' A
#
# COMPACT_ATOMS: atom_id res chain seq x y z
N LEU A 1 14.18 16.86 -5.87
CA LEU A 1 13.70 15.46 -5.87
C LEU A 1 14.80 14.59 -6.48
N GLY A 2 15.15 13.45 -5.87
CA GLY A 2 16.19 12.56 -6.38
C GLY A 2 15.79 11.87 -7.69
N THR A 3 16.74 11.22 -8.35
CA THR A 3 16.44 10.44 -9.57
C THR A 3 15.51 9.27 -9.25
N ALA A 4 14.87 8.68 -10.27
CA ALA A 4 14.08 7.48 -10.08
C ALA A 4 14.88 6.34 -9.42
N GLY A 5 16.18 6.25 -9.71
CA GLY A 5 17.10 5.30 -9.08
C GLY A 5 17.31 5.58 -7.59
N ASP A 6 17.58 6.85 -7.24
CA ASP A 6 17.78 7.27 -5.85
C ASP A 6 16.52 7.06 -5.01
N ASN A 7 15.36 7.40 -5.56
CA ASN A 7 14.06 7.21 -4.89
C ASN A 7 13.78 5.71 -4.66
N ARG A 8 14.12 4.85 -5.62
CA ARG A 8 13.99 3.40 -5.47
C ARG A 8 14.93 2.88 -4.37
N ALA A 9 16.20 3.30 -4.37
CA ALA A 9 17.16 2.88 -3.36
C ALA A 9 16.74 3.31 -1.94
N ASP A 10 16.26 4.54 -1.76
CA ASP A 10 15.74 5.03 -0.49
C ASP A 10 14.51 4.23 -0.03
N TYR A 11 13.57 3.99 -0.93
CA TYR A 11 12.39 3.18 -0.66
C TYR A 11 12.75 1.75 -0.21
N LEU A 12 13.64 1.08 -0.94
CA LEU A 12 14.09 -0.28 -0.61
C LEU A 12 14.72 -0.35 0.79
N THR A 13 15.49 0.67 1.15
CA THR A 13 16.17 0.76 2.46
C THR A 13 15.17 0.95 3.61
N ARG A 14 14.14 1.76 3.40
CA ARG A 14 13.27 2.24 4.49
C ARG A 14 12.01 1.42 4.69
N ARG A 15 11.51 0.74 3.66
CA ARG A 15 10.19 0.08 3.67
C ARG A 15 10.03 -1.03 4.71
N HIS A 16 11.09 -1.58 5.28
CA HIS A 16 10.99 -2.62 6.34
C HIS A 16 11.47 -2.13 7.70
N SER A 17 11.86 -0.86 7.83
CA SER A 17 12.30 -0.30 9.11
C SER A 17 11.08 0.11 9.94
N ALA A 18 10.92 -0.49 11.12
CA ALA A 18 9.83 -0.16 12.05
C ALA A 18 9.86 1.31 12.53
N ASN A 19 11.02 1.97 12.44
CA ASN A 19 11.20 3.39 12.77
C ASN A 19 10.99 4.31 11.56
N SER A 20 10.69 3.74 10.38
CA SER A 20 10.36 4.52 9.18
C SER A 20 8.85 4.54 8.98
N PRO A 21 8.25 5.69 8.61
CA PRO A 21 6.87 5.74 8.17
C PRO A 21 6.54 4.76 7.03
N LEU A 22 7.53 4.38 6.20
CA LEU A 22 7.37 3.41 5.11
C LEU A 22 7.35 1.94 5.59
N GLY A 23 7.84 1.67 6.80
CA GLY A 23 7.79 0.35 7.44
C GLY A 23 6.63 0.16 8.40
N ASP A 24 5.90 1.24 8.73
CA ASP A 24 4.69 1.16 9.55
C ASP A 24 3.57 0.45 8.79
N THR A 25 3.22 -0.75 9.25
CA THR A 25 2.15 -1.57 8.68
C THR A 25 0.76 -1.23 9.23
N ARG A 26 0.66 -0.34 10.23
CA ARG A 26 -0.60 0.07 10.87
C ARG A 26 -1.07 1.48 10.44
N GLY A 27 -0.25 2.18 9.65
CA GLY A 27 -0.51 3.53 9.14
C GLY A 27 -0.56 3.61 7.60
N PRO A 28 -0.33 4.79 7.00
CA PRO A 28 -0.45 5.02 5.56
C PRO A 28 0.37 4.09 4.66
N ALA A 29 1.52 3.61 5.14
CA ALA A 29 2.34 2.63 4.41
C ALA A 29 1.75 1.22 4.43
N GLY A 30 1.06 0.83 5.51
CA GLY A 30 0.25 -0.38 5.59
C GLY A 30 -0.88 -0.35 4.57
N LEU A 31 -1.63 0.75 4.51
CA LEU A 31 -2.70 0.93 3.52
C LEU A 31 -2.17 0.85 2.08
N SER A 32 -1.09 1.56 1.78
CA SER A 32 -0.48 1.54 0.44
C SER A 32 -0.04 0.13 0.02
N ARG A 33 0.43 -0.69 0.97
CA ARG A 33 0.77 -2.10 0.72
C ARG A 33 -0.46 -2.97 0.48
N ALA A 34 -1.51 -2.80 1.30
CA ALA A 34 -2.76 -3.54 1.16
C ALA A 34 -3.42 -3.29 -0.20
N ILE A 35 -3.49 -2.03 -0.65
CA ILE A 35 -3.97 -1.66 -1.98
C ILE A 35 -3.12 -2.33 -3.07
N ALA A 36 -1.79 -2.23 -2.96
CA ALA A 36 -0.91 -2.80 -3.97
C ALA A 36 -1.01 -4.34 -4.04
N GLU A 37 -1.24 -5.01 -2.91
CA GLU A 37 -1.48 -6.46 -2.83
C GLU A 37 -2.85 -6.85 -3.42
N ALA A 38 -3.90 -6.09 -3.13
CA ALA A 38 -5.22 -6.27 -3.71
C ALA A 38 -5.17 -6.21 -5.25
N ILE A 39 -4.51 -5.20 -5.82
CA ILE A 39 -4.32 -5.03 -7.26
C ILE A 39 -3.55 -6.22 -7.85
N ARG A 40 -2.40 -6.58 -7.26
CA ARG A 40 -1.58 -7.70 -7.78
C ARG A 40 -2.34 -9.03 -7.74
N THR A 41 -3.09 -9.28 -6.67
CA THR A 41 -3.87 -10.52 -6.50
C THR A 41 -5.00 -10.59 -7.52
N ALA A 42 -5.72 -9.49 -7.74
CA ALA A 42 -6.83 -9.45 -8.68
C ALA A 42 -6.35 -9.57 -10.14
N ILE A 43 -5.22 -8.93 -10.50
CA ILE A 43 -4.58 -9.13 -11.81
C ILE A 43 -4.14 -10.59 -11.99
N ALA A 44 -3.53 -11.19 -10.97
CA ALA A 44 -3.11 -12.60 -11.04
C ALA A 44 -4.30 -13.58 -11.19
N ALA A 45 -5.48 -13.17 -10.73
CA ALA A 45 -6.73 -13.92 -10.85
C ALA A 45 -7.55 -13.59 -12.12
N ASP A 46 -7.03 -12.73 -13.00
CA ASP A 46 -7.73 -12.22 -14.20
C ASP A 46 -9.12 -11.63 -13.88
N GLU A 47 -9.21 -10.94 -12.73
CA GLU A 47 -10.45 -10.32 -12.31
C GLU A 47 -10.77 -9.07 -13.14
N PRO A 48 -12.06 -8.81 -13.41
CA PRO A 48 -12.46 -7.62 -14.15
C PRO A 48 -12.21 -6.35 -13.34
N ALA A 49 -11.94 -5.24 -14.05
CA ALA A 49 -11.53 -3.97 -13.45
C ALA A 49 -12.44 -3.49 -12.29
N HIS A 50 -13.76 -3.66 -12.40
CA HIS A 50 -14.70 -3.26 -11.34
C HIS A 50 -14.50 -4.05 -10.03
N THR A 51 -14.02 -5.29 -10.09
CA THR A 51 -13.68 -6.08 -8.90
C THR A 51 -12.38 -5.60 -8.28
N ILE A 52 -11.42 -5.14 -9.09
CA ILE A 52 -10.19 -4.52 -8.62
C ILE A 52 -10.52 -3.25 -7.83
N ASP A 53 -11.38 -2.40 -8.39
CA ASP A 53 -11.82 -1.16 -7.74
C ASP A 53 -12.47 -1.44 -6.37
N HIS A 54 -13.38 -2.42 -6.31
CA HIS A 54 -14.02 -2.80 -5.04
C HIS A 54 -13.01 -3.31 -3.98
N ARG A 55 -12.02 -4.09 -4.40
CA ARG A 55 -10.96 -4.55 -3.49
C ARG A 55 -10.06 -3.41 -3.00
N ILE A 56 -9.86 -2.37 -3.81
CA ILE A 56 -9.14 -1.16 -3.38
C ILE A 56 -9.94 -0.43 -2.31
N ASP A 57 -11.24 -0.25 -2.52
CA ASP A 57 -12.14 0.40 -1.55
C ASP A 57 -12.18 -0.37 -0.21
N ASP A 58 -12.24 -1.70 -0.24
CA ASP A 58 -12.18 -2.55 0.96
C ASP A 58 -10.86 -2.37 1.72
N ALA A 59 -9.73 -2.31 1.00
CA ALA A 59 -8.42 -2.08 1.59
C ALA A 59 -8.34 -0.69 2.24
N ILE A 60 -8.93 0.33 1.61
CA ILE A 60 -9.04 1.70 2.16
C ILE A 60 -9.87 1.70 3.43
N ALA A 61 -11.07 1.10 3.41
CA ALA A 61 -11.95 1.04 4.57
C ALA A 61 -11.30 0.33 5.76
N THR A 62 -10.59 -0.78 5.50
CA THR A 62 -9.85 -1.53 6.53
C THR A 62 -8.64 -0.78 7.08
N GLY A 63 -7.95 -0.02 6.21
CA GLY A 63 -6.75 0.74 6.56
C GLY A 63 -7.03 2.10 7.20
N GLN A 64 -8.29 2.54 7.30
CA GLN A 64 -8.62 3.75 8.03
C GLN A 64 -8.43 3.52 9.54
N PRO A 65 -7.67 4.38 10.25
CA PRO A 65 -7.58 4.30 11.69
C PRO A 65 -8.98 4.50 12.31
N TRP A 66 -9.35 3.65 13.26
CA TRP A 66 -10.68 3.63 13.91
C TRP A 66 -10.96 4.86 14.80
N SER A 67 -10.19 5.95 14.67
CA SER A 67 -10.29 7.13 15.52
C SER A 67 -9.98 8.40 14.76
N LEU A 68 -11.03 9.08 14.29
CA LEU A 68 -11.13 10.53 14.24
C LEU A 68 -12.56 10.91 14.68
N TRP A 69 -12.81 10.76 15.99
CA TRP A 69 -13.81 11.52 16.73
C TRP A 69 -13.06 12.38 17.74
#